data_AF-A0A8T2EUN0-F1
#
_entry.id   AF-A0A8T2EUN0-F1
#
_cell.length_a   1.000
_cell.length_b   1.000
_cell.length_c   1.000
_cell.angle_alpha   90.00
_cell.angle_beta   90.00
_cell.angle_gamma   90.00
#
_symmetry.space_group_name_H-M   'P 1'
#
loop_
_entity.id
_entity.type
_entity.pdbx_description
1 polymer ?
#
loop_
_entity_poly.entity_id
_entity_poly.type
_entity_poly.pdbx_seq_one_letter_code
_entity_poly.pdbx_strand_id
1 'polypeptide(L)'
;MTSSDPQSHNVFVYGSILEPAVAAVILDRTADTVPAVLHGYHRYKLKGLPYPCIVPSVSGKVNGKVITGVSDAELNNFDVIEGNDYERVTVEVVRMDNSEKVKVETYVWVNKDDPRMYGEWDFEEWRVVHAVKFVETFRKMLEWNKNPNGKSMEEAVGSLLSSGD
;
A
#
# COMPACT_ATOMS: atom_id res chain seq x y z
N MET A 1 -35.17 7.95 0.12
CA MET A 1 -34.27 8.01 -1.05
C MET A 1 -32.97 8.65 -0.58
N THR A 2 -32.08 7.88 0.03
CA THR A 2 -30.70 8.32 0.27
C THR A 2 -29.93 7.86 -0.96
N SER A 3 -29.71 8.78 -1.89
CA SER A 3 -28.66 8.61 -2.89
C SER A 3 -27.36 8.55 -2.11
N SER A 4 -26.92 7.35 -1.74
CA SER A 4 -25.55 7.12 -1.31
C SER A 4 -24.72 7.41 -2.55
N ASP A 5 -24.18 8.63 -2.64
CA ASP A 5 -23.02 8.87 -3.48
C ASP A 5 -22.03 7.73 -3.19
N PRO A 6 -21.51 7.02 -4.20
CA PRO A 6 -20.53 5.98 -3.96
C PRO A 6 -19.41 6.60 -3.14
N GLN A 7 -19.29 6.17 -1.88
CA GLN A 7 -18.38 6.78 -0.92
C GLN A 7 -16.98 6.55 -1.47
N SER A 8 -16.41 7.63 -1.99
CA SER A 8 -15.13 7.61 -2.67
C SER A 8 -14.06 7.91 -1.63
N HIS A 9 -13.23 6.92 -1.36
CA HIS A 9 -12.15 6.99 -0.40
C HIS A 9 -10.87 7.47 -1.08
N ASN A 10 -10.01 8.10 -0.29
CA ASN A 10 -8.70 8.53 -0.74
C ASN A 10 -7.66 7.77 0.07
N VAL A 11 -6.79 7.01 -0.61
CA VAL A 11 -5.81 6.15 0.06
C VAL A 11 -4.39 6.63 -0.24
N PHE A 12 -3.62 6.96 0.78
CA PHE A 12 -2.21 7.30 0.65
C PHE A 12 -1.35 6.05 0.67
N VAL A 13 -0.61 5.85 -0.43
CA VAL A 13 0.33 4.76 -0.64
C VAL A 13 1.76 5.30 -0.69
N TYR A 14 2.70 4.55 -0.12
CA TYR A 14 4.08 4.98 0.08
C TYR A 14 5.13 3.90 -0.22
N GLY A 15 4.70 2.72 -0.68
CA GLY A 15 5.53 1.55 -0.90
C GLY A 15 5.33 0.92 -2.27
N SER A 16 5.07 -0.38 -2.31
CA SER A 16 4.92 -1.17 -3.54
C SER A 16 3.84 -0.63 -4.49
N ILE A 17 2.76 -0.09 -3.92
CA ILE A 17 1.60 0.43 -4.65
C ILE A 17 1.88 1.78 -5.34
N LEU A 18 3.07 2.37 -5.15
CA LEU A 18 3.51 3.53 -5.92
C LEU A 18 3.69 3.23 -7.43
N GLU A 19 3.94 1.95 -7.76
CA GLU A 19 4.02 1.48 -9.14
C GLU A 19 2.61 1.39 -9.76
N PRO A 20 2.34 2.09 -10.88
CA PRO A 20 1.02 2.09 -11.49
C PRO A 20 0.52 0.69 -11.88
N ALA A 21 1.42 -0.21 -12.30
CA ALA A 21 1.04 -1.59 -12.61
C ALA A 21 0.55 -2.36 -11.37
N VAL A 22 1.14 -2.10 -10.20
CA VAL A 22 0.72 -2.67 -8.92
C VAL A 22 -0.64 -2.11 -8.52
N ALA A 23 -0.78 -0.78 -8.51
CA ALA A 23 -2.05 -0.13 -8.18
C ALA A 23 -3.19 -0.60 -9.11
N ALA A 24 -2.90 -0.75 -10.40
CA ALA A 24 -3.90 -1.18 -11.37
C ALA A 24 -4.39 -2.61 -11.15
N VAL A 25 -3.53 -3.49 -10.65
CA VAL A 25 -3.92 -4.85 -10.25
C VAL A 25 -4.85 -4.83 -9.04
N ILE A 26 -4.55 -4.00 -8.04
CA ILE A 26 -5.36 -3.89 -6.80
C ILE A 26 -6.75 -3.33 -7.08
N LEU A 27 -6.81 -2.29 -7.92
CA LEU A 27 -8.04 -1.61 -8.27
C LEU A 27 -8.80 -2.30 -9.41
N ASP A 28 -8.17 -3.24 -10.12
CA ASP A 28 -8.69 -3.84 -11.36
C ASP A 28 -8.97 -2.79 -12.47
N ARG A 29 -8.34 -1.61 -12.38
CA ARG A 29 -8.45 -0.47 -13.31
C ARG A 29 -7.26 0.49 -13.14
N THR A 30 -7.12 1.46 -14.03
CA THR A 30 -6.12 2.52 -13.86
C THR A 30 -6.41 3.38 -12.63
N ALA A 31 -5.39 3.55 -11.78
CA ALA A 31 -5.44 4.35 -10.56
C ALA A 31 -5.19 5.84 -10.87
N ASP A 32 -6.09 6.72 -10.42
CA ASP A 32 -5.83 8.16 -10.40
C ASP A 32 -5.02 8.51 -9.15
N THR A 33 -3.71 8.64 -9.35
CA THR A 33 -2.77 8.96 -8.27
C THR A 33 -2.32 10.41 -8.31
N VAL A 34 -2.30 11.05 -7.15
CA VAL A 34 -1.79 12.40 -6.97
C VAL A 34 -0.57 12.37 -6.05
N PRO A 35 0.58 12.95 -6.41
CA PRO A 35 1.74 13.00 -5.53
C PRO A 35 1.43 13.78 -4.26
N ALA A 36 1.80 13.24 -3.10
CA ALA A 36 1.54 13.86 -1.81
C ALA A 36 2.64 13.53 -0.78
N VAL A 37 2.69 14.34 0.28
CA VAL A 37 3.61 14.18 1.40
C VAL A 37 2.82 13.97 2.68
N LEU A 38 3.10 12.88 3.37
CA LEU A 38 2.62 12.62 4.72
C LEU A 38 3.66 13.15 5.73
N HIS A 39 3.25 14.08 6.57
CA HIS A 39 4.07 14.61 7.66
C HIS A 39 3.77 13.86 8.97
N GLY A 40 4.75 13.77 9.87
CA GLY A 40 4.58 13.11 11.16
C GLY A 40 4.76 11.59 11.11
N TYR A 41 5.29 11.07 10.01
CA TYR A 41 5.57 9.65 9.81
C TYR A 41 6.96 9.47 9.18
N HIS A 42 7.61 8.35 9.48
CA HIS A 42 8.87 7.97 8.85
C HIS A 42 8.73 6.59 8.21
N ARG A 43 9.32 6.44 7.02
CA ARG A 43 9.26 5.20 6.24
C ARG A 43 10.53 4.38 6.47
N TYR A 44 10.37 3.19 7.03
CA TYR A 44 11.45 2.25 7.30
C TYR A 44 11.39 1.05 6.34
N LYS A 45 12.56 0.51 5.99
CA LYS A 45 12.68 -0.80 5.34
C LYS A 45 12.66 -1.89 6.41
N LEU A 46 12.06 -3.03 6.11
CA LEU A 46 11.99 -4.17 7.02
C LEU A 46 12.97 -5.25 6.56
N LYS A 47 13.77 -5.81 7.49
CA LYS A 47 14.68 -6.93 7.17
C LYS A 47 13.86 -8.17 6.80
N GLY A 48 14.18 -8.75 5.64
CA GLY A 48 13.53 -9.95 5.13
C GLY A 48 12.14 -9.73 4.52
N LEU A 49 11.66 -8.49 4.47
CA LEU A 49 10.37 -8.16 3.85
C LEU A 49 10.61 -7.20 2.68
N PRO A 50 10.09 -7.52 1.49
CA PRO A 50 10.29 -6.70 0.31
C PRO A 50 9.33 -5.51 0.25
N TYR A 51 8.81 -5.00 1.37
CA TYR A 51 7.92 -3.83 1.41
C TYR A 51 8.28 -2.91 2.58
N PRO A 52 8.11 -1.58 2.43
CA PRO A 52 8.37 -0.64 3.50
C PRO A 52 7.21 -0.54 4.47
N CYS A 53 7.51 -0.10 5.68
CA CYS A 53 6.51 0.28 6.68
C CYS A 53 6.62 1.77 7.01
N ILE A 54 5.52 2.39 7.44
CA ILE A 54 5.57 3.70 8.09
C ILE A 54 5.21 3.56 9.55
N VAL A 55 5.87 4.36 10.38
CA VAL A 55 5.53 4.53 11.80
C VAL A 55 5.48 6.03 12.14
N PRO A 56 4.69 6.42 13.17
CA PRO A 56 4.63 7.80 13.61
C PRO A 56 6.01 8.33 14.04
N SER A 57 6.40 9.50 13.52
CA SER A 57 7.68 10.15 13.83
C SER A 57 7.54 11.66 13.73
N VAL A 58 7.85 12.37 14.81
CA VAL A 58 7.56 13.81 14.99
C VAL A 58 8.16 14.69 13.88
N SER A 59 9.36 14.37 13.40
CA SER A 59 10.05 15.12 12.34
C SER A 59 10.08 14.37 11.01
N GLY A 60 9.41 13.22 10.94
CA GLY A 60 9.37 12.40 9.75
C GLY A 60 8.50 13.01 8.65
N LYS A 61 8.88 12.74 7.41
CA LYS A 61 8.05 12.96 6.24
C LYS A 61 8.16 11.74 5.33
N VAL A 62 7.05 11.36 4.71
CA VAL A 62 6.98 10.27 3.74
C VAL A 62 6.43 10.83 2.44
N ASN A 63 7.22 10.72 1.38
CA ASN A 63 6.77 11.04 0.03
C ASN A 63 6.06 9.82 -0.55
N GLY A 64 4.86 10.02 -1.06
CA GLY A 64 4.05 8.97 -1.65
C GLY A 64 3.06 9.53 -2.64
N LYS A 65 1.97 8.79 -2.85
CA LYS A 65 0.88 9.18 -3.74
C LYS A 65 -0.45 8.89 -3.06
N VAL A 66 -1.44 9.73 -3.30
CA VAL A 66 -2.84 9.49 -2.93
C VAL A 66 -3.56 8.93 -4.13
N ILE A 67 -4.13 7.75 -3.98
CA ILE A 67 -5.10 7.20 -4.92
C ILE A 67 -6.45 7.81 -4.57
N THR A 68 -7.04 8.53 -5.52
CA THR A 68 -8.35 9.18 -5.35
C THR A 68 -9.47 8.36 -6.01
N GLY A 69 -10.68 8.48 -5.46
CA GLY A 69 -11.85 7.80 -6.04
C GLY A 69 -11.83 6.28 -5.82
N VAL A 70 -11.36 5.81 -4.67
CA VAL A 70 -11.34 4.39 -4.31
C VAL A 70 -12.72 3.99 -3.77
N SER A 71 -13.35 3.01 -4.39
CA SER A 71 -14.65 2.46 -3.96
C SER A 71 -14.48 1.56 -2.73
N ASP A 72 -15.53 1.32 -1.95
CA ASP A 72 -15.46 0.41 -0.78
C ASP A 72 -14.93 -1.00 -1.13
N ALA A 73 -15.33 -1.54 -2.29
CA ALA A 73 -14.85 -2.85 -2.77
C ALA A 73 -13.34 -2.84 -3.09
N GLU A 74 -12.85 -1.73 -3.63
CA GLU A 74 -11.44 -1.54 -3.92
C GLU A 74 -10.65 -1.35 -2.64
N LEU A 75 -11.18 -0.57 -1.69
CA LEU A 75 -10.61 -0.37 -0.37
C LEU A 75 -10.44 -1.71 0.36
N ASN A 76 -11.43 -2.59 0.28
CA ASN A 76 -11.34 -3.94 0.83
C ASN A 76 -10.21 -4.78 0.19
N ASN A 77 -9.87 -4.58 -1.09
CA ASN A 77 -8.73 -5.26 -1.69
C ASN A 77 -7.41 -4.81 -1.05
N PHE A 78 -7.29 -3.53 -0.68
CA PHE A 78 -6.12 -3.06 0.07
C PHE A 78 -6.07 -3.72 1.45
N ASP A 79 -7.19 -3.80 2.18
CA ASP A 79 -7.21 -4.49 3.49
C ASP A 79 -6.80 -5.96 3.39
N VAL A 80 -7.24 -6.66 2.34
CA VAL A 80 -6.87 -8.06 2.11
C VAL A 80 -5.38 -8.22 1.80
N ILE A 81 -4.78 -7.28 1.06
CA ILE A 81 -3.37 -7.33 0.67
C ILE A 81 -2.45 -6.93 1.82
N GLU A 82 -2.80 -5.87 2.54
CA GLU A 82 -2.02 -5.35 3.67
C GLU A 82 -2.19 -6.28 4.90
N GLY A 83 -3.33 -6.95 5.01
CA GLY A 83 -3.60 -7.96 6.02
C GLY A 83 -3.61 -7.40 7.44
N ASN A 84 -3.21 -8.22 8.40
CA ASN A 84 -3.20 -7.86 9.82
C ASN A 84 -1.91 -7.17 10.29
N ASP A 85 -0.89 -7.11 9.45
CA ASP A 85 0.39 -6.48 9.78
C ASP A 85 0.31 -4.94 9.77
N TYR A 86 -0.66 -4.40 9.05
CA TYR A 86 -0.93 -2.96 8.98
C TYR A 86 -2.33 -2.63 9.50
N GLU A 87 -2.42 -1.48 10.18
CA GLU A 87 -3.67 -0.88 10.60
C GLU A 87 -4.02 0.27 9.68
N ARG A 88 -5.25 0.26 9.15
CA ARG A 88 -5.77 1.40 8.39
C ARG A 88 -6.11 2.55 9.33
N VAL A 89 -5.47 3.69 9.10
CA VAL A 89 -5.68 4.91 9.88
C VAL A 89 -5.92 6.11 8.97
N THR A 90 -6.73 7.05 9.44
CA THR A 90 -6.94 8.32 8.73
C THR A 90 -5.84 9.32 9.09
N VAL A 91 -5.16 9.84 8.09
CA VAL A 91 -4.07 10.82 8.21
C VAL A 91 -4.33 12.04 7.34
N GLU A 92 -3.62 13.13 7.60
CA GLU A 92 -3.64 14.33 6.77
C GLU A 92 -2.35 14.39 5.94
N VAL A 93 -2.49 14.45 4.62
CA VAL A 93 -1.37 14.57 3.68
C VAL A 93 -1.44 15.88 2.93
N VAL A 94 -0.28 16.39 2.54
CA VAL A 94 -0.15 17.60 1.72
C VAL A 94 0.01 17.17 0.26
N ARG A 95 -0.97 17.51 -0.56
CA ARG A 95 -0.92 17.30 -2.01
C ARG A 95 0.19 18.15 -2.63
N MET A 96 1.04 17.56 -3.46
CA MET A 96 2.12 18.31 -4.12
C MET A 96 1.63 19.15 -5.30
N ASP A 97 0.48 18.82 -5.90
CA ASP A 97 -0.05 19.57 -7.05
C ASP A 97 -0.56 20.96 -6.66
N ASN A 98 -1.20 21.09 -5.49
CA ASN A 98 -1.84 22.34 -5.06
C ASN A 98 -1.46 22.77 -3.63
N SER A 99 -0.54 22.06 -2.97
CA SER A 99 -0.16 22.29 -1.55
C SER A 99 -1.33 22.23 -0.56
N GLU A 100 -2.45 21.63 -0.97
CA GLU A 100 -3.65 21.48 -0.14
C GLU A 100 -3.51 20.29 0.80
N LYS A 101 -4.04 20.44 2.02
CA LYS A 101 -4.10 19.36 2.99
C LYS A 101 -5.38 18.57 2.82
N VAL A 102 -5.27 17.27 2.61
CA VAL A 102 -6.41 16.38 2.42
C VAL A 102 -6.36 15.23 3.42
N LYS A 103 -7.53 14.85 3.94
CA LYS A 103 -7.68 13.66 4.78
C LYS A 103 -7.77 12.42 3.89
N VAL A 104 -6.96 11.44 4.21
CA VAL A 104 -6.80 10.20 3.45
C VAL A 104 -6.59 9.05 4.42
N GLU A 105 -6.90 7.84 3.99
CA GLU A 105 -6.57 6.63 4.72
C GLU A 105 -5.19 6.14 4.32
N THR A 106 -4.45 5.57 5.25
CA THR A 106 -3.17 4.93 4.97
C THR A 106 -2.98 3.73 5.88
N TYR A 107 -2.07 2.84 5.49
CA TYR A 107 -1.76 1.63 6.23
C TYR A 107 -0.51 1.89 7.06
N VAL A 108 -0.64 1.89 8.38
CA VAL A 108 0.48 2.09 9.31
C VAL A 108 0.83 0.76 9.94
N TRP A 109 2.12 0.50 10.09
CA TRP A 109 2.58 -0.77 10.64
C TRP A 109 2.19 -0.89 12.12
N VAL A 110 1.55 -2.00 12.48
CA VAL A 110 1.01 -2.22 13.82
C VAL A 110 2.15 -2.30 14.86
N ASN A 111 3.26 -2.96 14.52
CA ASN A 111 4.38 -3.17 15.43
C ASN A 111 5.43 -2.05 15.36
N LYS A 112 5.19 -0.93 16.04
CA LYS A 112 6.03 0.29 15.98
C LYS A 112 7.48 0.10 16.47
N ASP A 113 7.72 -0.91 17.31
CA ASP A 113 9.02 -1.23 17.90
C ASP A 113 9.68 -2.45 17.23
N ASP A 114 9.32 -2.74 15.97
CA ASP A 114 9.83 -3.91 15.28
C ASP A 114 11.35 -3.81 15.05
N PRO A 115 12.16 -4.75 15.58
CA PRO A 115 13.61 -4.73 15.45
C PRO A 115 14.09 -4.98 14.01
N ARG A 116 13.19 -5.38 13.11
CA ARG A 116 13.48 -5.53 11.68
C ARG A 116 13.48 -4.18 10.96
N MET A 117 12.95 -3.11 11.54
CA MET A 117 12.98 -1.78 10.94
C MET A 117 14.40 -1.26 10.86
N TYR A 118 14.88 -0.98 9.65
CA TYR A 118 16.23 -0.49 9.42
C TYR A 118 16.30 0.40 8.17
N GLY A 119 17.09 1.47 8.27
CA GLY A 119 17.41 2.33 7.14
C GLY A 119 16.20 3.00 6.46
N GLU A 120 16.48 3.68 5.36
CA GLU A 120 15.48 4.28 4.50
C GLU A 120 15.17 3.34 3.33
N TRP A 121 13.89 3.28 2.95
CA TRP A 121 13.47 2.52 1.77
C TRP A 121 13.56 3.38 0.51
N ASP A 122 14.24 2.84 -0.50
CA ASP A 122 14.35 3.44 -1.82
C ASP A 122 13.38 2.78 -2.82
N PHE A 123 12.53 3.61 -3.42
CA PHE A 123 11.51 3.15 -4.36
C PHE A 123 12.13 2.67 -5.68
N GLU A 124 13.19 3.31 -6.15
CA GLU A 124 13.75 3.03 -7.46
C GLU A 124 14.50 1.70 -7.47
N GLU A 125 15.30 1.45 -6.42
CA GLU A 125 15.92 0.15 -6.17
C GLU A 125 14.86 -0.95 -6.06
N TRP A 126 13.81 -0.71 -5.26
CA TRP A 126 12.73 -1.68 -5.11
C TRP A 126 12.02 -1.97 -6.42
N ARG A 127 11.72 -0.92 -7.20
CA ARG A 127 10.97 -1.02 -8.45
C ARG A 127 11.69 -1.91 -9.46
N VAL A 128 12.99 -1.75 -9.63
CA VAL A 128 13.77 -2.53 -10.61
C VAL A 128 13.83 -4.01 -10.22
N VAL A 129 13.97 -4.31 -8.93
CA VAL A 129 14.19 -5.69 -8.45
C VAL A 129 12.88 -6.44 -8.21
N HIS A 130 11.85 -5.76 -7.70
CA HIS A 130 10.67 -6.40 -7.14
C HIS A 130 9.35 -6.08 -7.85
N ALA A 131 9.24 -4.97 -8.60
CA ALA A 131 7.94 -4.54 -9.14
C ALA A 131 7.26 -5.63 -10.00
N VAL A 132 8.00 -6.27 -10.91
CA VAL A 132 7.45 -7.32 -11.79
C VAL A 132 6.92 -8.50 -10.98
N LYS A 133 7.69 -8.96 -9.99
CA LYS A 133 7.27 -10.06 -9.10
C LYS A 133 6.04 -9.69 -8.29
N PHE A 134 5.98 -8.46 -7.77
CA PHE A 134 4.84 -7.97 -6.99
C PHE A 134 3.56 -7.86 -7.81
N VAL A 135 3.64 -7.35 -9.04
CA VAL A 135 2.49 -7.29 -9.96
C VAL A 135 1.92 -8.69 -10.19
N GLU A 136 2.77 -9.69 -10.45
CA GLU A 136 2.33 -11.07 -10.65
C GLU A 136 1.75 -11.67 -9.35
N THR A 137 2.39 -11.40 -8.22
CA THR A 137 1.98 -11.85 -6.88
C THR A 137 0.59 -11.33 -6.51
N PHE A 138 0.36 -10.03 -6.59
CA PHE A 138 -0.93 -9.45 -6.24
C PHE A 138 -2.04 -9.84 -7.21
N ARG A 139 -1.71 -10.02 -8.50
CA ARG A 139 -2.68 -10.53 -9.47
C ARG A 139 -3.16 -11.92 -9.05
N LYS A 140 -2.22 -12.82 -8.73
CA LYS A 140 -2.54 -14.17 -8.24
C LYS A 140 -3.33 -14.14 -6.93
N MET A 141 -2.97 -13.26 -5.98
CA MET A 141 -3.71 -13.08 -4.73
C MET A 141 -5.17 -12.68 -4.97
N LEU A 142 -5.41 -11.67 -5.80
CA LEU A 142 -6.75 -11.15 -6.04
C LEU A 142 -7.58 -12.11 -6.89
N GLU A 143 -6.98 -12.80 -7.85
CA GLU A 143 -7.63 -13.89 -8.58
C GLU A 143 -8.05 -15.02 -7.65
N TRP A 144 -7.19 -15.41 -6.70
CA TRP A 144 -7.53 -16.39 -5.68
C TRP A 144 -8.64 -15.89 -4.74
N ASN A 145 -8.59 -14.63 -4.33
CA ASN A 145 -9.65 -14.03 -3.50
C ASN A 145 -11.01 -14.01 -4.22
N LYS A 146 -11.02 -13.84 -5.56
CA LYS A 146 -12.22 -13.95 -6.39
C LYS A 146 -12.69 -15.40 -6.58
N ASN A 147 -11.78 -16.39 -6.58
CA ASN A 147 -12.12 -17.81 -6.77
C ASN A 147 -11.23 -18.75 -5.92
N PRO A 148 -11.54 -18.94 -4.62
CA PRO A 148 -10.72 -19.74 -3.73
C PRO A 148 -10.91 -21.23 -4.06
N ASN A 149 -10.05 -21.77 -4.92
CA ASN A 149 -10.02 -23.19 -5.31
C ASN A 149 -9.52 -24.14 -4.17
N GLY A 150 -9.77 -23.79 -2.90
CA GLY A 150 -9.44 -24.63 -1.73
C GLY A 150 -7.97 -24.71 -1.32
N LYS A 151 -7.08 -23.89 -1.90
CA LYS A 151 -5.66 -23.75 -1.49
C LYS A 151 -5.47 -22.55 -0.56
N SER A 152 -4.53 -22.56 0.38
CA SER A 152 -4.25 -21.39 1.22
C SER A 152 -3.60 -20.25 0.43
N MET A 153 -3.86 -18.98 0.80
CA MET A 153 -3.20 -17.79 0.24
C MET A 153 -1.67 -17.89 0.41
N GLU A 154 -1.19 -18.43 1.53
CA GLU A 154 0.23 -18.67 1.77
C GLU A 154 0.84 -19.65 0.76
N GLU A 155 0.09 -20.65 0.30
CA GLU A 155 0.58 -21.58 -0.74
C GLU A 155 0.56 -20.97 -2.14
N ALA A 156 -0.41 -20.10 -2.43
CA ALA A 156 -0.51 -19.44 -3.73
C ALA A 156 0.58 -18.37 -3.92
N VAL A 157 1.08 -17.80 -2.82
CA VAL A 157 1.90 -16.57 -2.84
C VAL A 157 3.26 -16.72 -2.17
N GLY A 158 3.39 -17.65 -1.21
CA GLY A 158 4.58 -17.84 -0.37
C GLY A 158 5.85 -18.12 -1.18
N SER A 159 5.74 -18.70 -2.38
CA SER A 159 6.90 -18.92 -3.25
C SER A 159 7.50 -17.63 -3.84
N LEU A 160 6.72 -16.54 -3.93
CA LEU A 160 7.14 -15.29 -4.60
C LEU A 160 7.75 -14.27 -3.63
N LEU A 161 7.30 -14.24 -2.38
CA LEU A 161 7.85 -13.38 -1.33
C LEU A 161 9.06 -14.01 -0.61
N SER A 162 9.23 -15.34 -0.69
CA SER A 162 10.32 -16.07 -0.03
C SER A 162 11.61 -16.21 -0.85
N SER A 163 11.70 -15.64 -2.06
CA SER A 163 12.93 -15.68 -2.86
C SER A 163 13.86 -14.52 -2.50
N GLY A 164 14.52 -14.66 -1.36
CA GLY A 164 15.72 -13.92 -0.99
C GLY A 164 16.77 -14.90 -0.49
N ASP A 165 17.52 -15.48 -1.42
CA ASP A 165 18.94 -15.81 -1.21
C ASP A 165 19.74 -14.77 -2.01
#